data_AF-A0A5K1CG41-F1
#
_entry.id   AF-A0A5K1CG41-F1
#
_cell.length_a   1.000
_cell.length_b   1.000
_cell.length_c   1.000
_cell.angle_alpha   90.00
_cell.angle_beta   90.00
_cell.angle_gamma   90.00
#
_symmetry.space_group_name_H-M   'P 1'
#
loop_
_entity.id
_entity.type
_entity.pdbx_description
1 polymer ?
#
loop_
_entity_poly.entity_id
_entity_poly.type
_entity_poly.pdbx_seq_one_letter_code
_entity_poly.pdbx_strand_id
1 'polypeptide(L)' 'SALLAFKESIYDDPFSRLSNWNSLDEDPCNWSGVVCRPGSRSVTSL' A
#
# COMPACT_ATOMS: atom_id res chain seq x y z
N SER A 1 2.63 -6.01 -7.56
CA SER A 1 1.99 -4.71 -7.84
C SER A 1 3.02 -3.59 -7.64
N ALA A 2 2.78 -2.38 -8.18
CA ALA A 2 3.70 -1.25 -8.01
C ALA A 2 3.92 -0.88 -6.52
N LEU A 3 2.87 -0.99 -5.70
CA LEU A 3 2.94 -0.74 -4.26
C LEU A 3 3.84 -1.74 -3.53
N LEU A 4 3.75 -3.03 -3.84
CA LEU A 4 4.62 -4.03 -3.22
C LEU A 4 6.08 -3.82 -3.64
N ALA A 5 6.34 -3.49 -4.91
CA ALA A 5 7.69 -3.13 -5.35
C ALA A 5 8.23 -1.89 -4.61
N PHE A 6 7.37 -0.89 -4.35
CA PHE A 6 7.72 0.26 -3.51
C PHE A 6 8.06 -0.17 -2.07
N LYS A 7 7.23 -1.02 -1.45
CA LYS A 7 7.52 -1.57 -0.11
C LYS A 7 8.88 -2.30 -0.06
N GLU A 8 9.16 -3.19 -1.02
CA GLU A 8 10.43 -3.92 -1.10
C GLU A 8 11.64 -3.00 -1.36
N SER A 9 11.41 -1.80 -1.94
CA SER A 9 12.47 -0.80 -2.14
C SER A 9 12.79 0.01 -0.88
N ILE A 10 11.93 -0.05 0.15
CA ILE A 10 12.19 0.58 1.45
C ILE A 10 12.95 -0.41 2.32
N TYR A 11 14.23 -0.13 2.56
CA TYR A 11 15.11 -0.97 3.37
C TYR A 11 14.80 -0.91 4.87
N ASP A 12 14.39 0.26 5.39
CA ASP A 12 14.09 0.43 6.81
C ASP A 12 12.72 1.12 6.97
N ASP A 13 11.81 0.44 7.66
CA ASP A 13 10.48 0.93 8.03
C ASP A 13 10.38 0.91 9.57
N PRO A 14 11.11 1.80 10.28
CA PRO A 14 11.24 1.76 11.73
C PRO A 14 9.90 1.97 12.46
N PHE A 15 8.93 2.53 11.76
CA PHE A 15 7.57 2.78 12.29
C PHE A 15 6.54 1.78 11.77
N SER A 16 6.96 0.76 11.00
CA SER A 16 6.08 -0.27 10.45
C SER A 16 4.88 0.30 9.68
N ARG A 17 5.07 1.43 8.97
CA ARG A 17 4.02 2.14 8.20
C ARG A 17 3.49 1.30 7.05
N LEU A 18 4.32 0.40 6.51
CA LEU A 18 3.98 -0.47 5.38
C LEU A 18 3.68 -1.91 5.85
N SER A 19 3.52 -2.13 7.15
CA SER A 19 3.35 -3.47 7.74
C SER A 19 2.15 -4.24 7.18
N ASN A 20 1.02 -3.56 6.95
CA ASN A 20 -0.20 -4.19 6.42
C ASN A 20 -0.24 -4.33 4.89
N TRP A 21 0.74 -3.79 4.17
CA TRP A 21 0.85 -3.97 2.72
C TRP A 21 1.27 -5.41 2.43
N ASN A 22 0.39 -6.20 1.83
CA ASN A 22 0.67 -7.61 1.59
C ASN A 22 0.04 -8.09 0.28
N SER A 23 0.64 -9.07 -0.37
CA SER A 23 0.17 -9.58 -1.67
C SER A 23 -1.08 -10.47 -1.60
N LEU A 24 -1.50 -10.87 -0.40
CA LEU A 24 -2.67 -11.73 -0.19
C LEU A 24 -3.96 -10.90 -0.05
N ASP A 25 -3.83 -9.62 0.32
CA ASP A 25 -4.93 -8.67 0.37
C ASP A 25 -5.20 -8.13 -1.04
N GLU A 26 -6.40 -8.43 -1.54
CA GLU A 26 -6.83 -8.04 -2.88
C GLU A 26 -7.13 -6.54 -2.99
N ASP A 27 -7.30 -5.82 -1.88
CA ASP A 27 -7.69 -4.41 -1.89
C ASP A 27 -6.65 -3.49 -1.23
N PRO A 28 -5.76 -2.88 -2.04
CA PRO A 28 -4.75 -1.94 -1.54
C PRO A 28 -5.34 -0.70 -0.85
N CYS A 29 -6.62 -0.39 -1.05
CA CYS A 29 -7.28 0.74 -0.40
C CYS A 29 -7.42 0.55 1.12
N ASN A 30 -7.28 -0.68 1.62
CA ASN A 30 -7.25 -0.98 3.05
C ASN A 30 -5.85 -0.79 3.67
N TRP A 31 -4.84 -0.49 2.86
CA TRP A 31 -3.47 -0.38 3.33
C TRP A 31 -3.18 0.97 3.97
N SER A 32 -2.30 0.97 4.97
CA SER A 32 -1.93 2.19 5.69
C SER A 32 -1.27 3.19 4.73
N GLY A 33 -1.79 4.41 4.70
CA GLY A 33 -1.29 5.51 3.86
C GLY A 33 -1.83 5.51 2.43
N VAL A 34 -2.43 4.42 1.95
CA VAL A 34 -2.98 4.36 0.59
C VAL A 34 -4.32 5.09 0.52
N VAL A 35 -4.45 5.97 -0.47
CA VAL A 35 -5.70 6.68 -0.76
C VAL A 35 -6.21 6.24 -2.12
N CYS A 36 -7.48 5.84 -2.16
CA CYS A 36 -8.16 5.42 -3.38
C CYS A 36 -9.22 6.42 -3.82
N ARG A 37 -9.52 6.40 -5.12
CA ARG A 37 -10.63 7.15 -5.69
C ARG A 37 -11.97 6.63 -5.13
N PRO A 38 -12.88 7.50 -4.67
CA PRO A 38 -14.21 7.06 -4.24
C PRO A 38 -14.95 6.28 -5.33
N GLY A 39 -15.53 5.13 -4.97
CA GLY A 39 -16.27 4.28 -5.90
C GLY A 39 -15.41 3.46 -6.88
N SER A 40 -14.08 3.49 -6.75
CA SER A 40 -13.16 2.67 -7.53
C SER A 40 -12.03 2.14 -6.63
N ARG A 41 -11.40 1.03 -7.02
CA ARG A 41 -10.18 0.52 -6.37
C ARG A 41 -8.89 1.12 -6.95
N SER A 42 -9.01 2.19 -7.72
CA SER A 42 -7.84 2.90 -8.25
C SER A 42 -7.19 3.73 -7.16
N VAL A 43 -5.94 3.43 -6.86
CA VAL A 43 -5.08 4.23 -5.98
C VAL A 43 -4.77 5.58 -6.62
N THR A 44 -4.88 6.66 -5.86
CA THR A 44 -4.63 8.04 -6.32
C THR A 44 -3.47 8.71 -5.62
N SER A 45 -3.15 8.32 -4.38
CA SER A 45 -2.01 8.85 -3.62
C SER A 45 -1.59 7.90 -2.49
N LEU A 46 -0.39 8.13 -1.96
CA LEU A 46 0.29 7.34 -0.94
C LEU A 46 1.32 8.21 -0.20
#